data_AF-A0A8T6NJE5-F1
#
_entry.id   AF-A0A8T6NJE5-F1
#
_cell.length_a   1.000
_cell.length_b   1.000
_cell.length_c   1.000
_cell.angle_alpha   90.00
_cell.angle_beta   90.00
_cell.angle_gamma   90.00
#
_symmetry.space_group_name_H-M   'P 1'
#
loop_
_entity.id
_entity.type
_entity.pdbx_description
1 polymer ?
#
loop_
_entity_poly.entity_id
_entity_poly.type
_entity_poly.pdbx_seq_one_letter_code
_entity_poly.pdbx_strand_id
1 'polypeptide(L)'
;MVDEEKFYENAEVVDVVGKEMTAQLKAQRDEVMTLYAKLIANPYLAPHLIPDFRSALMGTVATLMENGIPVSDNPKIRTPDDVIREGMAELAGMVGGSIAGKMMKAKQAEDGEEVDCDENGNPLED
;
A
#
# COMPACT_ATOMS: atom_id res chain seq x y z
N MET A 1 -30.25 12.72 10.21
CA MET A 1 -29.39 13.00 9.04
C MET A 1 -28.69 14.31 9.32
N VAL A 2 -27.37 14.35 9.12
CA VAL A 2 -26.61 15.60 9.25
C VAL A 2 -26.73 16.31 7.91
N ASP A 3 -27.02 17.62 7.91
CA ASP A 3 -27.12 18.44 6.70
C ASP A 3 -25.79 18.37 5.92
N GLU A 4 -25.88 18.12 4.61
CA GLU A 4 -24.72 17.95 3.71
C GLU A 4 -23.76 19.14 3.81
N GLU A 5 -24.29 20.37 3.91
CA GLU A 5 -23.48 21.59 4.03
C GLU A 5 -22.61 21.60 5.30
N LYS A 6 -23.12 21.12 6.44
CA LYS A 6 -22.36 21.03 7.70
C LYS A 6 -21.35 19.89 7.72
N PHE A 7 -21.57 18.86 6.90
CA PHE A 7 -20.62 17.76 6.73
C PHE A 7 -19.37 18.22 5.98
N TYR A 8 -19.53 19.10 4.98
CA TYR A 8 -18.41 19.64 4.20
C TYR A 8 -17.72 20.86 4.82
N GLU A 9 -18.37 21.61 5.73
CA GLU A 9 -17.75 22.74 6.44
C GLU A 9 -16.57 22.35 7.36
N ASN A 10 -16.53 21.11 7.84
CA ASN A 10 -15.44 20.58 8.69
C ASN A 10 -14.50 19.64 7.94
N ALA A 11 -14.64 19.51 6.62
CA ALA A 11 -13.67 18.80 5.81
C ALA A 11 -12.47 19.71 5.62
N GLU A 12 -11.57 19.70 6.60
CA GLU A 12 -10.19 20.14 6.40
C GLU A 12 -9.71 19.48 5.10
N VAL A 13 -9.39 20.29 4.09
CA VAL A 13 -8.74 19.80 2.88
C VAL A 13 -7.35 19.37 3.31
N VAL A 14 -7.24 18.15 3.81
CA VAL A 14 -5.96 17.48 3.98
C VAL A 14 -5.42 17.43 2.57
N ASP A 15 -4.33 18.16 2.31
CA ASP A 15 -3.65 18.15 1.02
C ASP A 15 -3.01 16.76 0.90
N VAL A 16 -3.82 15.76 0.50
CA VAL A 16 -3.44 14.33 0.41
C VAL A 16 -2.23 14.17 -0.52
N VAL A 17 -2.00 15.16 -1.39
CA VAL A 17 -0.90 15.19 -2.34
C VAL A 17 -0.13 16.50 -2.17
N GLY A 18 1.14 16.43 -1.78
CA GLY A 18 1.98 17.62 -1.62
C GLY A 18 2.07 18.45 -2.90
N LYS A 19 2.04 19.78 -2.77
CA LYS A 19 2.19 20.72 -3.90
C LYS A 19 3.47 20.51 -4.70
N GLU A 20 4.54 20.07 -4.03
CA GLU A 20 5.83 19.74 -4.65
C GLU A 20 5.72 18.52 -5.58
N MET A 21 5.07 17.45 -5.13
CA MET A 21 4.80 16.27 -5.97
C MET A 21 4.00 16.64 -7.21
N THR A 22 3.00 17.51 -7.06
CA THR A 22 2.19 18.00 -8.19
C THR A 22 3.03 18.78 -9.20
N ALA A 23 4.01 19.57 -8.75
CA ALA A 23 4.94 20.28 -9.62
C ALA A 23 5.89 19.30 -10.35
N GLN A 24 6.42 18.30 -9.64
CA GLN A 24 7.28 17.26 -10.23
C GLN A 24 6.55 16.45 -11.31
N LEU A 25 5.31 16.03 -11.05
CA LEU A 25 4.48 15.32 -12.03
C LEU A 25 4.20 16.15 -13.29
N LYS A 26 4.02 17.47 -13.16
CA LYS A 26 3.84 18.37 -14.32
C LYS A 26 5.12 18.46 -15.15
N ALA A 27 6.27 18.55 -14.51
CA ALA A 27 7.56 18.56 -15.21
C ALA A 27 7.80 17.24 -15.97
N GLN A 28 7.53 16.10 -15.33
CA GLN A 28 7.65 14.78 -15.97
C GLN A 28 6.67 14.61 -17.14
N ARG A 29 5.44 15.12 -17.01
CA ARG A 29 4.48 15.17 -18.13
C ARG A 29 5.07 15.95 -19.31
N ASP A 30 5.66 17.12 -19.06
CA ASP A 30 6.21 17.97 -20.12
C ASP A 30 7.41 17.33 -20.83
N GLU A 31 8.21 16.57 -20.10
CA GLU A 31 9.28 15.73 -20.66
C GLU A 31 8.71 14.65 -21.61
N VAL A 32 7.68 13.90 -21.16
CA VAL A 32 7.01 12.89 -21.98
C VAL A 32 6.36 13.52 -23.22
N MET A 33 5.76 14.71 -23.09
CA MET A 33 5.19 15.46 -24.21
C MET A 33 6.26 15.87 -25.23
N THR A 34 7.46 16.19 -24.76
CA THR A 34 8.61 16.47 -25.64
C THR A 34 9.02 15.24 -26.44
N LEU A 35 9.01 14.06 -25.82
CA LEU A 35 9.26 12.79 -26.51
C LEU A 35 8.17 12.49 -27.55
N TYR A 36 6.90 12.76 -27.22
CA TYR A 36 5.80 12.64 -28.17
C TYR A 36 5.96 13.58 -29.36
N ALA A 37 6.38 14.82 -29.14
CA ALA A 37 6.63 15.76 -30.24
C ALA A 37 7.71 15.22 -31.21
N LYS A 38 8.81 14.65 -30.68
CA LYS A 38 9.85 14.01 -31.51
C LYS A 38 9.32 12.82 -32.31
N LEU A 39 8.49 11.99 -31.68
CA LEU A 39 7.89 10.83 -32.33
C LEU A 39 6.88 11.22 -33.43
N ILE A 40 6.06 12.25 -33.18
CA ILE A 40 5.12 12.81 -34.17
C ILE A 40 5.89 13.38 -35.37
N ALA A 41 7.00 14.09 -35.12
CA ALA A 41 7.82 14.66 -36.18
C ALA A 41 8.48 13.57 -37.05
N ASN A 42 8.91 12.45 -36.46
CA ASN A 42 9.46 11.32 -37.21
C ASN A 42 9.21 9.97 -36.50
N PRO A 43 8.22 9.19 -36.97
CA PRO A 43 7.89 7.88 -36.38
C PRO A 43 9.02 6.85 -36.45
N TYR A 44 9.95 6.98 -37.41
CA TYR A 44 11.08 6.04 -37.55
C TYR A 44 12.14 6.21 -36.46
N LEU A 45 12.07 7.26 -35.65
CA LEU A 45 12.92 7.42 -34.46
C LEU A 45 12.46 6.56 -33.27
N ALA A 46 11.34 5.84 -33.40
CA ALA A 46 10.82 4.98 -32.33
C ALA A 46 11.88 4.06 -31.68
N PRO A 47 12.79 3.38 -32.41
CA PRO A 47 13.80 2.52 -31.77
C PRO A 47 14.72 3.26 -30.79
N HIS A 48 14.92 4.56 -31.00
CA HIS A 48 15.75 5.42 -30.15
C HIS A 48 14.94 6.12 -29.05
N LEU A 49 13.66 6.42 -29.31
CA LEU A 49 12.80 7.15 -28.36
C LEU A 49 12.10 6.23 -27.35
N ILE A 50 11.83 4.97 -27.69
CA ILE A 50 11.14 4.02 -26.78
C ILE A 50 11.91 3.79 -25.47
N PRO A 51 13.24 3.66 -25.46
CA PRO A 51 14.02 3.63 -24.21
C PRO A 51 13.82 4.89 -23.37
N ASP A 52 13.87 6.08 -24.00
CA ASP A 52 13.68 7.36 -23.32
C ASP A 52 12.28 7.47 -22.71
N PHE A 53 11.24 7.06 -23.45
CA PHE A 53 9.86 7.01 -22.94
C PHE A 53 9.75 6.12 -21.71
N ARG A 54 10.36 4.94 -21.74
CA ARG A 54 10.37 4.03 -20.58
C ARG A 54 11.04 4.69 -19.38
N SER A 55 12.19 5.32 -19.59
CA SER A 55 12.93 5.99 -18.52
C SER A 55 12.10 7.12 -17.92
N ALA A 56 11.48 7.97 -18.75
CA ALA A 56 10.63 9.07 -18.30
C ALA A 56 9.43 8.56 -17.47
N LEU A 57 8.76 7.50 -17.93
CA LEU A 57 7.66 6.88 -17.18
C LEU A 57 8.11 6.28 -15.85
N MET A 58 9.30 5.66 -15.80
CA MET A 58 9.86 5.14 -14.54
C MET A 58 10.21 6.26 -13.56
N GLY A 59 10.60 7.43 -14.04
CA GLY A 59 10.74 8.64 -13.21
C GLY A 59 9.43 9.01 -12.52
N THR A 60 8.31 8.98 -13.24
CA THR A 60 6.98 9.20 -12.66
C THR A 60 6.64 8.16 -11.60
N VAL A 61 6.89 6.88 -11.88
CA VAL A 61 6.67 5.80 -10.91
C VAL A 61 7.50 6.01 -9.65
N ALA A 62 8.76 6.40 -9.78
CA ALA A 62 9.63 6.69 -8.64
C ALA A 62 9.07 7.83 -7.78
N THR A 63 8.67 8.94 -8.40
CA THR A 63 8.06 10.07 -7.68
C THR A 63 6.78 9.67 -6.93
N LEU A 64 5.95 8.81 -7.51
CA LEU A 64 4.76 8.29 -6.83
C LEU A 64 5.15 7.44 -5.61
N MET A 65 6.11 6.53 -5.76
CA MET A 65 6.56 5.68 -4.66
C MET A 65 7.25 6.47 -3.54
N GLU A 66 8.07 7.47 -3.87
CA GLU A 66 8.73 8.37 -2.91
C GLU A 66 7.73 9.14 -2.06
N ASN A 67 6.56 9.46 -2.62
CA ASN A 67 5.47 10.15 -1.93
C ASN A 67 4.46 9.16 -1.32
N GLY A 68 4.80 7.87 -1.21
CA GLY A 68 3.98 6.85 -0.57
C GLY A 68 2.74 6.45 -1.36
N ILE A 69 2.66 6.80 -2.65
CA ILE A 69 1.53 6.45 -3.50
C ILE A 69 1.81 5.06 -4.11
N PRO A 70 0.93 4.08 -3.85
CA PRO A 70 1.13 2.72 -4.35
C PRO A 70 0.98 2.69 -5.88
N VAL A 71 1.99 2.16 -6.55
CA VAL A 71 1.94 1.85 -7.98
C VAL A 71 1.76 0.34 -8.11
N SER A 72 0.55 -0.07 -8.50
CA SER A 72 0.21 -1.49 -8.68
C SER A 72 -0.19 -1.72 -10.13
N ASP A 73 0.42 -2.73 -10.75
CA ASP A 73 0.03 -3.24 -12.07
C ASP A 73 -1.29 -4.04 -12.02
N ASN A 74 -1.65 -4.56 -10.84
CA ASN A 74 -2.92 -5.22 -10.56
C ASN A 74 -3.61 -4.65 -9.30
N PRO A 75 -4.24 -3.46 -9.39
CA PRO A 75 -4.87 -2.84 -8.24
C PRO A 75 -6.13 -3.63 -7.87
N LYS A 76 -6.00 -4.61 -6.98
CA LYS A 76 -7.17 -5.16 -6.30
C LYS A 76 -7.82 -3.97 -5.58
N ILE A 77 -9.07 -3.66 -5.90
CA ILE A 77 -9.82 -2.60 -5.20
C ILE A 77 -9.83 -2.99 -3.72
N ARG A 78 -9.06 -2.27 -2.90
CA ARG A 78 -8.96 -2.54 -1.46
C ARG A 78 -10.29 -2.13 -0.84
N THR A 79 -11.02 -3.08 -0.25
CA THR A 79 -12.18 -2.74 0.58
C THR A 79 -11.68 -2.33 1.97
N PRO A 80 -12.48 -1.59 2.77
CA PRO A 80 -12.15 -1.29 4.16
C PRO A 80 -11.76 -2.55 4.96
N ASP A 81 -12.38 -3.69 4.65
CA ASP A 81 -12.08 -4.98 5.26
C ASP A 81 -10.66 -5.48 4.95
N ASP A 82 -10.11 -5.18 3.78
CA ASP A 82 -8.75 -5.59 3.42
C ASP A 82 -7.70 -4.79 4.22
N VAL A 83 -7.96 -3.49 4.48
CA VAL A 83 -7.09 -2.63 5.30
C VAL A 83 -7.11 -3.07 6.77
N ILE A 84 -8.30 -3.41 7.30
CA ILE A 84 -8.43 -3.93 8.66
C ILE A 84 -7.72 -5.27 8.78
N ARG A 85 -7.86 -6.16 7.78
CA ARG A 85 -7.21 -7.48 7.78
C ARG A 85 -5.69 -7.37 7.71
N GLU A 86 -5.17 -6.47 6.88
CA GLU A 86 -3.73 -6.19 6.78
C GLU A 86 -3.20 -5.59 8.08
N GLY A 87 -3.86 -4.57 8.63
CA GLY A 87 -3.47 -3.96 9.92
C GLY A 87 -3.58 -4.93 11.10
N MET A 88 -4.54 -5.85 11.09
CA MET A 88 -4.67 -6.87 12.13
C MET A 88 -3.63 -7.99 11.96
N ALA A 89 -3.26 -8.32 10.73
CA ALA A 89 -2.18 -9.27 10.44
C ALA A 89 -0.80 -8.70 10.80
N GLU A 90 -0.56 -7.42 10.51
CA GLU A 90 0.63 -6.69 10.94
C GLU A 90 0.69 -6.58 12.47
N LEU A 91 -0.41 -6.18 13.11
CA LEU A 91 -0.49 -6.13 14.57
C LEU A 91 -0.29 -7.53 15.19
N ALA A 92 -0.88 -8.59 14.63
CA ALA A 92 -0.69 -9.95 15.10
C ALA A 92 0.75 -10.44 14.88
N GLY A 93 1.40 -10.03 13.79
CA GLY A 93 2.82 -10.29 13.53
C GLY A 93 3.73 -9.55 14.51
N MET A 94 3.41 -8.31 14.86
CA MET A 94 4.18 -7.50 15.81
C MET A 94 3.95 -7.91 17.27
N VAL A 95 2.73 -8.30 17.63
CA VAL A 95 2.36 -8.76 18.98
C VAL A 95 2.88 -10.18 19.26
N GLY A 96 3.34 -10.88 18.21
CA GLY A 96 3.89 -12.22 18.30
C GLY A 96 2.79 -13.24 18.56
N GLY A 97 2.83 -14.37 17.84
CA GLY A 97 1.88 -15.49 18.00
C GLY A 97 1.76 -16.07 19.42
N SER A 98 2.48 -15.53 20.41
CA SER A 98 2.44 -15.90 21.82
C SER A 98 1.10 -15.57 22.50
N ILE A 99 0.43 -14.45 22.17
CA ILE A 99 -0.88 -14.13 22.75
C ILE A 99 -2.00 -14.94 22.07
N ALA A 100 -1.95 -15.10 20.74
CA ALA A 100 -2.89 -15.94 20.01
C ALA A 100 -2.79 -17.42 20.43
N GLY A 101 -1.58 -17.93 20.67
CA GLY A 101 -1.35 -19.28 21.22
C GLY A 101 -1.91 -19.46 22.64
N LYS A 102 -1.79 -18.44 23.51
CA LYS A 102 -2.40 -18.46 24.85
C LYS A 102 -3.92 -18.44 24.80
N MET A 103 -4.53 -17.74 23.85
CA MET A 103 -5.98 -17.73 23.65
C MET A 103 -6.52 -19.05 23.09
N MET A 104 -5.76 -19.74 22.22
CA MET A 104 -6.12 -21.08 21.76
C MET A 104 -5.98 -22.12 22.90
N LYS A 105 -4.92 -22.04 23.73
CA LYS A 105 -4.78 -22.90 24.91
C LYS A 105 -5.87 -22.68 25.97
N ALA A 106 -6.36 -21.44 26.12
CA ALA A 106 -7.49 -21.17 27.01
C ALA A 106 -8.79 -21.84 26.54
N LYS A 107 -9.02 -21.91 25.22
CA LYS A 107 -10.13 -22.69 24.66
C LYS A 107 -9.94 -24.20 24.79
N GLN A 108 -8.72 -24.70 24.62
CA GLN A 108 -8.42 -26.14 24.76
C GLN A 108 -8.56 -26.64 26.22
N ALA A 109 -8.29 -25.78 27.20
CA ALA A 109 -8.51 -26.09 28.62
C ALA A 109 -10.00 -26.24 28.99
N GLU A 110 -10.93 -25.65 28.21
CA GLU A 110 -12.37 -25.83 28.41
C GLU A 110 -12.86 -27.22 27.92
N ASP A 111 -12.12 -27.87 27.02
CA ASP A 111 -12.45 -29.19 26.46
C ASP A 111 -11.84 -30.38 27.25
N GLY A 112 -11.12 -30.11 28.34
CA GLY A 112 -10.77 -31.13 29.36
C GLY A 112 -9.61 -32.08 29.03
N GLU A 113 -8.74 -31.74 28.08
CA GLU A 113 -7.52 -32.51 27.79
C GLU A 113 -6.31 -31.83 28.46
N GLU A 114 -5.79 -32.43 29.54
CA GLU A 114 -4.62 -31.93 30.28
C GLU A 114 -3.34 -32.25 29.51
N VAL A 115 -2.65 -31.22 29.01
CA VAL A 115 -1.37 -31.34 28.29
C VAL A 115 -0.25 -30.78 29.18
N ASP A 116 0.64 -31.65 29.64
CA ASP A 116 1.81 -31.24 30.44
C ASP A 116 2.76 -30.37 29.59
N CYS A 117 3.15 -29.22 30.14
CA CYS A 117 3.95 -28.21 29.44
C CYS A 117 5.25 -27.89 30.18
N ASP A 118 6.29 -27.54 29.43
CA ASP A 118 7.56 -27.08 29.99
C ASP A 118 7.44 -25.67 30.61
N GLU A 119 8.50 -25.25 31.31
CA GLU A 119 8.61 -23.94 31.95
C GLU A 119 8.54 -22.74 30.97
N ASN A 120 8.63 -23.00 29.66
CA ASN A 120 8.49 -22.02 28.59
C ASN A 120 7.10 -22.05 27.92
N GLY A 121 6.20 -22.94 28.37
CA GLY A 121 4.83 -23.06 27.89
C GLY A 121 4.65 -23.88 26.61
N ASN A 122 5.68 -24.64 26.18
CA ASN A 122 5.58 -25.58 25.07
C ASN A 122 5.02 -26.92 25.57
N PRO A 123 4.22 -27.64 24.75
CA PRO A 123 3.77 -28.98 25.12
C PRO A 123 4.97 -29.92 25.20
N LEU A 124 5.03 -30.72 26.27
CA LEU A 124 5.98 -31.81 26.37
C LEU A 124 5.49 -32.92 25.42
N GLU A 125 6.33 -33.32 24.47
CA GLU A 125 6.06 -34.49 23.63
C GLU A 125 6.30 -35.75 24.48
N ASP A 126 5.34 -36.68 24.51
CA ASP A 126 5.50 -38.04 25.09
C ASP A 126 6.60 -38.85 24.39
#